data_AF-J3ISZ2-F1
#
_entry.id   AF-J3ISZ2-F1
#
_cell.length_a   1.000
_cell.length_b   1.000
_cell.length_c   1.000
_cell.angle_alpha   90.00
_cell.angle_beta   90.00
_cell.angle_gamma   90.00
#
_symmetry.space_group_name_H-M   'P 1'
#
loop_
_entity.id
_entity.type
_entity.pdbx_description
1 polymer ?
#
loop_
_entity_poly.entity_id
_entity_poly.type
_entity_poly.pdbx_seq_one_letter_code
_entity_poly.pdbx_strand_id
1 'polypeptide(L)'
;MDGAVTPYGPAYSKWVASFKAGYSAKLLTEHIQLLNSQQAHVQNLLAGAQSEERRVAAEQEAQRVAAEQARIRAEAEALAHAQEQARLAALAEAERVAAEQARIAAEAAARYIAAEQARLEAEAEVQRQAEQLRLEMQRQAEEQALRDAMETLNAGKGIRPFPVSGAAAANGPVFAVGAGTLAIETATALAIRTALRSAAATAITALAAAVGAASGVVIVVGVAALVYYALRDNKEPYGLSVPLSDLTTYDDNQLRAVAQANGDIELPVAVGTRTVDNTTEFSVAATNVTSVSRKVPVRLATYDPGLNVYRTESSTAQSPGMTWTPIVSPGDASTALPAAQPDVAPYTGATATALEGRIDENPELDLYSFGGFVYVFPIDSGIPPQFVMFRDRRNEPGVSNGSGQLVSGNWMGTASMPEGAPIPAQIADKLRGRRFSTFNNFRSEFWKAVSNDELLNGQFTKLRQMDMKQGLAPAASPQDQVGKRIKYEIHHIIPIAEGGEVYDMDNLQIMTPKSHIQTHTKAKGVKE
;
A
#
# COMPACT_ATOMS: atom_id res chain seq x y z
N MET A 1 -44.30 -139.50 -130.34
CA MET A 1 -44.13 -140.93 -130.62
C MET A 1 -44.02 -141.67 -129.31
N ASP A 2 -44.72 -142.80 -129.27
CA ASP A 2 -45.00 -143.65 -128.12
C ASP A 2 -43.79 -144.13 -127.32
N GLY A 3 -44.04 -144.40 -126.03
CA GLY A 3 -43.19 -145.19 -125.15
C GLY A 3 -43.63 -145.09 -123.70
N ALA A 4 -44.50 -145.98 -123.24
CA ALA A 4 -45.05 -146.00 -121.88
C ALA A 4 -43.97 -146.16 -120.79
N VAL A 5 -44.02 -145.30 -119.76
CA VAL A 5 -43.18 -145.37 -118.55
C VAL A 5 -43.90 -146.21 -117.49
N THR A 6 -43.31 -147.33 -117.10
CA THR A 6 -43.83 -148.21 -116.04
C THR A 6 -43.39 -147.76 -114.64
N PRO A 7 -44.17 -148.06 -113.59
CA PRO A 7 -43.76 -147.84 -112.20
C PRO A 7 -42.65 -148.83 -111.86
N TYR A 8 -41.63 -148.38 -111.10
CA TYR A 8 -40.40 -149.11 -110.73
C TYR A 8 -39.27 -149.14 -111.78
N GLY A 9 -39.20 -148.13 -112.66
CA GLY A 9 -38.05 -147.91 -113.55
C GLY A 9 -36.97 -146.96 -113.00
N PRO A 10 -35.72 -147.01 -113.51
CA PRO A 10 -34.58 -146.20 -113.05
C PRO A 10 -34.81 -144.68 -113.02
N ALA A 11 -35.71 -144.16 -113.86
CA ALA A 11 -36.01 -142.72 -113.97
C ALA A 11 -36.73 -142.14 -112.73
N TYR A 12 -37.56 -142.92 -112.04
CA TYR A 12 -38.30 -142.47 -110.86
C TYR A 12 -37.37 -142.20 -109.66
N SER A 13 -36.32 -143.02 -109.51
CA SER A 13 -35.34 -142.88 -108.43
C SER A 13 -34.56 -141.56 -108.49
N LYS A 14 -34.25 -141.05 -109.69
CA LYS A 14 -33.49 -139.80 -109.88
C LYS A 14 -34.30 -138.55 -109.53
N TRP A 15 -35.62 -138.56 -109.77
CA TRP A 15 -36.49 -137.43 -109.45
C TRP A 15 -36.65 -137.23 -107.94
N VAL A 16 -36.86 -138.32 -107.19
CA VAL A 16 -37.00 -138.27 -105.71
C VAL A 16 -35.72 -137.74 -105.04
N ALA A 17 -34.55 -138.11 -105.55
CA ALA A 17 -33.27 -137.60 -105.04
C ALA A 17 -33.11 -136.09 -105.29
N SER A 18 -33.47 -135.61 -106.48
CA SER A 18 -33.41 -134.17 -106.83
C SER A 18 -34.36 -133.33 -105.98
N PHE A 19 -35.58 -133.82 -105.72
CA PHE A 19 -36.56 -133.08 -104.93
C PHE A 19 -36.12 -132.95 -103.45
N LYS A 20 -35.60 -134.03 -102.86
CA LYS A 20 -35.05 -134.00 -101.50
C LYS A 20 -33.86 -133.05 -101.38
N ALA A 21 -32.94 -133.06 -102.34
CA ALA A 21 -31.78 -132.17 -102.34
C ALA A 21 -32.19 -130.69 -102.44
N GLY A 22 -33.12 -130.36 -103.34
CA GLY A 22 -33.63 -128.98 -103.49
C GLY A 22 -34.35 -128.47 -102.25
N TYR A 23 -35.15 -129.30 -101.60
CA TYR A 23 -35.83 -128.95 -100.35
C TYR A 23 -34.82 -128.72 -99.20
N SER A 24 -33.80 -129.59 -99.08
CA SER A 24 -32.76 -129.44 -98.06
C SER A 24 -31.91 -128.18 -98.25
N ALA A 25 -31.58 -127.79 -99.49
CA ALA A 25 -30.80 -126.59 -99.78
C ALA A 25 -31.56 -125.29 -99.44
N LYS A 26 -32.88 -125.25 -99.68
CA LYS A 26 -33.72 -124.10 -99.30
C LYS A 26 -33.78 -123.94 -97.79
N LEU A 27 -33.99 -125.05 -97.05
CA LEU A 27 -34.04 -125.02 -95.59
C LEU A 27 -32.70 -124.56 -94.98
N LEU A 28 -31.58 -125.01 -95.55
CA LEU A 28 -30.24 -124.61 -95.10
C LEU A 28 -29.99 -123.11 -95.33
N THR A 29 -30.44 -122.57 -96.46
CA THR A 29 -30.29 -121.15 -96.80
C THR A 29 -31.10 -120.26 -95.86
N GLU A 30 -32.34 -120.63 -95.56
CA GLU A 30 -33.16 -119.92 -94.57
C GLU A 30 -32.54 -119.98 -93.16
N HIS A 31 -31.94 -121.12 -92.78
CA HIS A 31 -31.22 -121.25 -91.51
C HIS A 31 -29.98 -120.33 -91.42
N ILE A 32 -29.20 -120.22 -92.50
CA ILE A 32 -28.03 -119.34 -92.56
C ILE A 32 -28.45 -117.87 -92.47
N GLN A 33 -29.54 -117.47 -93.13
CA GLN A 33 -30.08 -116.11 -93.01
C GLN A 33 -30.57 -115.81 -91.60
N LEU A 34 -31.25 -116.77 -90.96
CA LEU A 34 -31.68 -116.62 -89.57
C LEU A 34 -30.48 -116.46 -88.63
N LEU A 35 -29.45 -117.31 -88.77
CA LEU A 35 -28.22 -117.23 -87.98
C LEU A 35 -27.47 -115.92 -88.20
N ASN A 36 -27.36 -115.44 -89.44
CA ASN A 36 -26.71 -114.15 -89.73
C ASN A 36 -27.47 -112.97 -89.14
N SER A 37 -28.81 -112.98 -89.19
CA SER A 37 -29.61 -111.92 -88.56
C SER A 37 -29.51 -111.96 -87.03
N GLN A 38 -29.49 -113.15 -86.43
CA GLN A 38 -29.24 -113.31 -84.99
C GLN A 38 -27.83 -112.85 -84.60
N GLN A 39 -26.80 -113.16 -85.39
CA GLN A 39 -25.42 -112.73 -85.13
C GLN A 39 -25.29 -111.20 -85.19
N ALA A 40 -25.88 -110.55 -86.20
CA ALA A 40 -25.85 -109.09 -86.29
C ALA A 40 -26.61 -108.41 -85.13
N HIS A 41 -27.73 -108.99 -84.70
CA HIS A 41 -28.47 -108.50 -83.55
C HIS A 41 -27.65 -108.58 -82.26
N VAL A 42 -26.97 -109.71 -82.01
CA VAL A 42 -26.09 -109.88 -80.84
C VAL A 42 -24.91 -108.91 -80.88
N GLN A 43 -24.30 -108.68 -82.04
CA GLN A 43 -23.20 -107.71 -82.17
C GLN A 43 -23.66 -106.27 -81.90
N ASN A 44 -24.83 -105.88 -82.38
CA ASN A 44 -25.38 -104.55 -82.11
C ASN A 44 -25.72 -104.36 -80.62
N LEU A 45 -26.28 -105.37 -79.96
CA LEU A 45 -26.53 -105.34 -78.52
C LEU A 45 -25.21 -105.21 -77.73
N LEU A 46 -24.17 -105.95 -78.11
CA LEU A 46 -22.86 -105.87 -77.46
C LEU A 46 -22.21 -104.50 -77.64
N ALA A 47 -22.25 -103.93 -78.83
CA ALA A 47 -21.73 -102.59 -79.09
C ALA A 47 -22.50 -101.50 -78.31
N GLY A 48 -23.82 -101.65 -78.19
CA GLY A 48 -24.65 -100.78 -77.36
C GLY A 48 -24.32 -100.88 -75.88
N ALA A 49 -24.13 -102.10 -75.36
CA ALA A 49 -23.73 -102.33 -73.97
C ALA A 49 -22.35 -101.73 -73.65
N GLN A 50 -21.37 -101.90 -74.56
CA GLN A 50 -20.01 -101.37 -74.37
C GLN A 50 -19.95 -99.84 -74.44
N SER A 51 -20.77 -99.20 -75.28
CA SER A 51 -20.80 -97.73 -75.35
C SER A 51 -21.46 -97.11 -74.11
N GLU A 52 -22.52 -97.75 -73.61
CA GLU A 52 -23.16 -97.37 -72.36
C GLU A 52 -22.21 -97.53 -71.16
N GLU A 53 -21.51 -98.66 -71.07
CA GLU A 53 -20.52 -98.91 -70.01
C GLU A 53 -19.39 -97.88 -70.01
N ARG A 54 -18.88 -97.50 -71.20
CA ARG A 54 -17.86 -96.42 -71.33
C ARG A 54 -18.42 -95.06 -70.93
N ARG A 55 -19.67 -94.76 -71.29
CA ARG A 55 -20.31 -93.48 -70.91
C ARG A 55 -20.48 -93.40 -69.40
N VAL A 56 -20.99 -94.47 -68.78
CA VAL A 56 -21.15 -94.56 -67.32
C VAL A 56 -19.79 -94.49 -66.60
N ALA A 57 -18.76 -95.16 -67.11
CA ALA A 57 -17.41 -95.09 -66.53
C ALA A 57 -16.82 -93.67 -66.61
N ALA A 58 -16.97 -92.99 -67.75
CA ALA A 58 -16.51 -91.61 -67.94
C ALA A 58 -17.29 -90.62 -67.07
N GLU A 59 -18.60 -90.80 -66.92
CA GLU A 59 -19.44 -90.00 -66.02
C GLU A 59 -19.04 -90.20 -64.55
N GLN A 60 -18.77 -91.44 -64.12
CA GLN A 60 -18.29 -91.73 -62.77
C GLN A 60 -16.90 -91.16 -62.50
N GLU A 61 -16.00 -91.20 -63.48
CA GLU A 61 -14.67 -90.58 -63.36
C GLU A 61 -14.75 -89.06 -63.29
N ALA A 62 -15.55 -88.43 -64.16
CA ALA A 62 -15.81 -86.99 -64.12
C ALA A 62 -16.44 -86.55 -62.78
N GLN A 63 -17.39 -87.33 -62.25
CA GLN A 63 -17.98 -87.09 -60.93
C GLN A 63 -16.96 -87.21 -59.80
N ARG A 64 -16.07 -88.22 -59.84
CA ARG A 64 -15.00 -88.37 -58.84
C ARG A 64 -14.02 -87.20 -58.86
N VAL A 65 -13.57 -86.78 -60.05
CA VAL A 65 -12.67 -85.63 -60.20
C VAL A 65 -13.35 -84.34 -59.74
N ALA A 66 -14.62 -84.13 -60.08
CA ALA A 66 -15.37 -82.97 -59.62
C ALA A 66 -15.56 -82.96 -58.09
N ALA A 67 -15.85 -84.11 -57.48
CA ALA A 67 -15.98 -84.24 -56.04
C ALA A 67 -14.65 -84.00 -55.31
N GLU A 68 -13.53 -84.50 -55.86
CA GLU A 68 -12.19 -84.27 -55.30
C GLU A 68 -11.77 -82.80 -55.42
N GLN A 69 -12.02 -82.16 -56.56
CA GLN A 69 -11.77 -80.73 -56.73
C GLN A 69 -12.65 -79.88 -55.81
N ALA A 70 -13.91 -80.26 -55.60
CA ALA A 70 -14.79 -79.59 -54.65
C ALA A 70 -14.29 -79.72 -53.21
N ARG A 71 -13.77 -80.90 -52.82
CA ARG A 71 -13.14 -81.12 -51.51
C ARG A 71 -11.92 -80.22 -51.32
N ILE A 72 -11.02 -80.17 -52.31
CA ILE A 72 -9.80 -79.34 -52.24
C ILE A 72 -10.16 -77.85 -52.15
N ARG A 73 -11.15 -77.38 -52.92
CA ARG A 73 -11.61 -75.99 -52.84
C ARG A 73 -12.23 -75.68 -51.48
N ALA A 74 -13.08 -76.55 -50.96
CA ALA A 74 -13.69 -76.38 -49.64
C ALA A 74 -12.62 -76.37 -48.52
N GLU A 75 -11.59 -77.21 -48.61
CA GLU A 75 -10.49 -77.23 -47.67
C GLU A 75 -9.62 -75.96 -47.76
N ALA A 76 -9.33 -75.48 -48.97
CA ALA A 76 -8.61 -74.24 -49.19
C ALA A 76 -9.39 -73.01 -48.70
N GLU A 77 -10.70 -72.96 -48.94
CA GLU A 77 -11.59 -71.92 -48.43
C GLU A 77 -11.68 -71.95 -46.90
N ALA A 78 -11.81 -73.14 -46.30
CA ALA A 78 -11.79 -73.29 -44.84
C ALA A 78 -10.47 -72.83 -44.22
N LEU A 79 -9.33 -73.14 -44.85
CA LEU A 79 -8.02 -72.68 -44.40
C LEU A 79 -7.88 -71.16 -44.53
N ALA A 80 -8.32 -70.58 -45.65
CA ALA A 80 -8.29 -69.13 -45.86
C ALA A 80 -9.18 -68.40 -44.83
N HIS A 81 -10.37 -68.93 -44.55
CA HIS A 81 -11.25 -68.41 -43.50
C HIS A 81 -10.61 -68.52 -42.11
N ALA A 82 -9.97 -69.63 -41.78
CA ALA A 82 -9.28 -69.81 -40.50
C ALA A 82 -8.09 -68.85 -40.35
N GLN A 83 -7.31 -68.64 -41.42
CA GLN A 83 -6.20 -67.68 -41.42
C GLN A 83 -6.68 -66.24 -41.26
N GLU A 84 -7.75 -65.85 -41.97
CA GLU A 84 -8.31 -64.50 -41.84
C GLU A 84 -8.92 -64.28 -40.44
N GLN A 85 -9.61 -65.29 -39.88
CA GLN A 85 -10.07 -65.23 -38.50
C GLN A 85 -8.91 -65.11 -37.50
N ALA A 86 -7.83 -65.86 -37.69
CA ALA A 86 -6.64 -65.77 -36.85
C ALA A 86 -5.97 -64.38 -36.94
N ARG A 87 -5.92 -63.80 -38.15
CA ARG A 87 -5.40 -62.45 -38.37
C ARG A 87 -6.25 -61.38 -37.68
N LEU A 88 -7.58 -61.47 -37.81
CA LEU A 88 -8.51 -60.56 -37.14
C LEU A 88 -8.44 -60.69 -35.62
N ALA A 89 -8.34 -61.92 -35.10
CA ALA A 89 -8.18 -62.17 -33.67
C ALA A 89 -6.86 -61.58 -33.14
N ALA A 90 -5.75 -61.76 -33.86
CA ALA A 90 -4.45 -61.19 -33.49
C ALA A 90 -4.46 -59.65 -33.52
N LEU A 91 -5.13 -59.05 -34.50
CA LEU A 91 -5.28 -57.59 -34.57
C LEU A 91 -6.15 -57.05 -33.42
N ALA A 92 -7.27 -57.71 -33.12
CA ALA A 92 -8.12 -57.35 -31.99
C ALA A 92 -7.39 -57.51 -30.65
N GLU A 93 -6.56 -58.54 -30.49
CA GLU A 93 -5.74 -58.71 -29.28
C GLU A 93 -4.68 -57.61 -29.16
N ALA A 94 -4.00 -57.26 -30.26
CA ALA A 94 -3.04 -56.16 -30.28
C ALA A 94 -3.69 -54.80 -29.95
N GLU A 95 -4.88 -54.53 -30.49
CA GLU A 95 -5.65 -53.32 -30.16
C GLU A 95 -6.06 -53.29 -28.69
N ARG A 96 -6.49 -54.42 -28.12
CA ARG A 96 -6.84 -54.51 -26.70
C ARG A 96 -5.63 -54.25 -25.80
N VAL A 97 -4.47 -54.81 -26.13
CA VAL A 97 -3.22 -54.58 -25.37
C VAL A 97 -2.80 -53.11 -25.47
N ALA A 98 -2.86 -52.52 -26.67
CA ALA A 98 -2.53 -51.10 -26.86
C ALA A 98 -3.50 -50.18 -26.12
N ALA A 99 -4.80 -50.46 -26.14
CA ALA A 99 -5.81 -49.71 -25.39
C ALA A 99 -5.60 -49.79 -23.87
N GLU A 100 -5.26 -50.98 -23.36
CA GLU A 100 -4.96 -51.19 -21.95
C GLU A 100 -3.68 -50.45 -21.53
N GLN A 101 -2.62 -50.50 -22.34
CA GLN A 101 -1.40 -49.73 -22.11
C GLN A 101 -1.65 -48.22 -22.14
N ALA A 102 -2.46 -47.74 -23.09
CA ALA A 102 -2.84 -46.33 -23.18
C ALA A 102 -3.63 -45.90 -21.93
N ARG A 103 -4.52 -46.75 -21.41
CA ARG A 103 -5.26 -46.48 -20.18
C ARG A 103 -4.33 -46.38 -18.97
N ILE A 104 -3.40 -47.33 -18.82
CA ILE A 104 -2.43 -47.31 -17.72
C ILE A 104 -1.52 -46.07 -17.81
N ALA A 105 -1.06 -45.72 -19.01
CA ALA A 105 -0.23 -44.53 -19.22
C ALA A 105 -1.00 -43.24 -18.92
N ALA A 106 -2.26 -43.14 -19.32
CA ALA A 106 -3.13 -42.00 -19.01
C ALA A 106 -3.39 -41.88 -17.50
N GLU A 107 -3.63 -43.00 -16.81
CA GLU A 107 -3.81 -43.01 -15.35
C GLU A 107 -2.52 -42.62 -14.62
N ALA A 108 -1.35 -43.09 -15.06
CA ALA A 108 -0.06 -42.68 -14.51
C ALA A 108 0.21 -41.18 -14.72
N ALA A 109 -0.09 -40.65 -15.91
CA ALA A 109 0.03 -39.22 -16.20
C ALA A 109 -0.92 -38.37 -15.34
N ALA A 110 -2.17 -38.81 -15.17
CA ALA A 110 -3.14 -38.13 -14.32
C ALA A 110 -2.69 -38.13 -12.84
N ARG A 111 -2.16 -39.25 -12.33
CA ARG A 111 -1.60 -39.35 -10.98
C ARG A 111 -0.39 -38.44 -10.79
N TYR A 112 0.48 -38.33 -11.79
CA TYR A 112 1.65 -37.43 -11.73
C TYR A 112 1.22 -35.96 -11.66
N ILE A 113 0.28 -35.54 -12.52
CA ILE A 113 -0.24 -34.17 -12.52
C ILE A 113 -0.93 -33.85 -11.19
N ALA A 114 -1.76 -34.76 -10.68
CA ALA A 114 -2.43 -34.57 -9.39
C ALA A 114 -1.43 -34.49 -8.22
N ALA A 115 -0.36 -35.29 -8.24
CA ALA A 115 0.69 -35.23 -7.22
C ALA A 115 1.48 -33.91 -7.28
N GLU A 116 1.80 -33.41 -8.48
CA GLU A 116 2.50 -32.13 -8.64
C GLU A 116 1.61 -30.94 -8.23
N GLN A 117 0.32 -30.98 -8.58
CA GLN A 117 -0.65 -29.98 -8.10
C GLN A 117 -0.78 -30.00 -6.58
N ALA A 118 -0.91 -31.18 -5.96
CA ALA A 118 -0.98 -31.30 -4.50
C ALA A 118 0.29 -30.78 -3.82
N ARG A 119 1.47 -30.98 -4.44
CA ARG A 119 2.74 -30.45 -3.94
C ARG A 119 2.78 -28.93 -4.01
N LEU A 120 2.37 -28.33 -5.13
CA LEU A 120 2.33 -26.88 -5.31
C LEU A 120 1.30 -26.23 -4.35
N GLU A 121 0.14 -26.85 -4.16
CA GLU A 121 -0.86 -26.39 -3.19
C GLU A 121 -0.32 -26.47 -1.75
N ALA A 122 0.36 -27.55 -1.39
CA ALA A 122 0.98 -27.68 -0.07
C ALA A 122 2.08 -26.62 0.15
N GLU A 123 2.90 -26.32 -0.86
CA GLU A 123 3.91 -25.25 -0.78
C GLU A 123 3.26 -23.87 -0.66
N ALA A 124 2.20 -23.60 -1.42
CA ALA A 124 1.42 -22.37 -1.32
C ALA A 124 0.75 -22.22 0.06
N GLU A 125 0.24 -23.31 0.64
CA GLU A 125 -0.32 -23.32 2.01
C GLU A 125 0.75 -22.93 3.04
N VAL A 126 1.95 -23.51 2.95
CA VAL A 126 3.08 -23.19 3.84
C VAL A 126 3.49 -21.72 3.69
N GLN A 127 3.55 -21.20 2.46
CA GLN A 127 3.85 -19.78 2.24
C GLN A 127 2.78 -18.86 2.84
N ARG A 128 1.49 -19.18 2.65
CA ARG A 128 0.38 -18.43 3.26
C ARG A 128 0.44 -18.44 4.78
N GLN A 129 0.75 -19.59 5.39
CA GLN A 129 0.91 -19.69 6.85
C GLN A 129 2.11 -18.88 7.34
N ALA A 130 3.24 -18.91 6.63
CA ALA A 130 4.41 -18.12 6.97
C ALA A 130 4.15 -16.61 6.86
N GLU A 131 3.42 -16.17 5.84
CA GLU A 131 3.00 -14.78 5.68
C GLU A 131 2.02 -14.34 6.78
N GLN A 132 1.03 -15.17 7.11
CA GLN A 132 0.11 -14.91 8.22
C GLN A 132 0.85 -14.78 9.55
N LEU A 133 1.75 -15.72 9.87
CA LEU A 133 2.61 -15.64 11.05
C LEU A 133 3.45 -14.36 11.07
N ARG A 134 4.00 -13.94 9.91
CA ARG A 134 4.76 -12.70 9.80
C ARG A 134 3.89 -11.47 10.08
N LEU A 135 2.68 -11.43 9.52
CA LEU A 135 1.72 -10.34 9.75
C LEU A 135 1.24 -10.31 11.21
N GLU A 136 1.00 -11.47 11.82
CA GLU A 136 0.63 -11.55 13.24
C GLU A 136 1.77 -11.10 14.15
N MET A 137 3.01 -11.56 13.89
CA MET A 137 4.20 -11.09 14.62
C MET A 137 4.39 -9.59 14.46
N GLN A 138 4.20 -9.05 13.25
CA GLN A 138 4.28 -7.60 13.01
C GLN A 138 3.20 -6.86 13.78
N ARG A 139 1.95 -7.32 13.74
CA ARG A 139 0.83 -6.70 14.48
C ARG A 139 1.07 -6.75 15.99
N GLN A 140 1.59 -7.86 16.51
CA GLN A 140 1.96 -8.00 17.92
C GLN A 140 3.09 -7.05 18.30
N ALA A 141 4.13 -6.93 17.45
CA ALA A 141 5.21 -5.98 17.66
C ALA A 141 4.73 -4.53 17.64
N GLU A 142 3.82 -4.17 16.72
CA GLU A 142 3.18 -2.85 16.66
C GLU A 142 2.31 -2.57 17.90
N GLU A 143 1.51 -3.55 18.35
CA GLU A 143 0.69 -3.41 19.55
C GLU A 143 1.54 -3.30 20.82
N GLN A 144 2.64 -4.06 20.89
CA GLN A 144 3.58 -3.99 22.01
C GLN A 144 4.33 -2.65 22.01
N ALA A 145 4.81 -2.19 20.85
CA ALA A 145 5.42 -0.86 20.71
C ALA A 145 4.44 0.25 21.11
N LEU A 146 3.15 0.12 20.76
CA LEU A 146 2.11 1.06 21.18
C LEU A 146 1.92 1.05 22.71
N ARG A 147 1.91 -0.12 23.34
CA ARG A 147 1.79 -0.25 24.80
C ARG A 147 3.00 0.35 25.51
N ASP A 148 4.21 0.01 25.06
CA ASP A 148 5.46 0.54 25.61
C ASP A 148 5.53 2.08 25.41
N ALA A 149 5.08 2.58 24.26
CA ALA A 149 4.95 4.02 23.99
C ALA A 149 3.93 4.70 24.93
N MET A 150 2.81 4.04 25.23
CA MET A 150 1.79 4.56 26.14
C MET A 150 2.26 4.51 27.61
N GLU A 151 3.03 3.50 27.98
CA GLU A 151 3.63 3.34 29.30
C GLU A 151 4.72 4.38 29.53
N THR A 152 5.66 4.55 28.59
CA THR A 152 6.68 5.62 28.62
C THR A 152 6.04 7.01 28.67
N LEU A 153 4.98 7.23 27.90
CA LEU A 153 4.20 8.46 27.96
C LEU A 153 3.55 8.69 29.34
N ASN A 154 2.92 7.68 29.91
CA ASN A 154 2.30 7.80 31.23
C ASN A 154 3.34 7.95 32.35
N ALA A 155 4.53 7.35 32.20
CA ALA A 155 5.66 7.55 33.11
C ALA A 155 6.27 8.96 32.97
N GLY A 156 6.25 9.54 31.76
CA GLY A 156 6.70 10.90 31.46
C GLY A 156 5.71 12.00 31.87
N LYS A 157 4.45 11.66 32.19
CA LYS A 157 3.47 12.62 32.73
C LYS A 157 3.96 13.19 34.06
N GLY A 158 4.55 14.39 33.99
CA GLY A 158 5.08 15.13 35.15
C GLY A 158 6.54 15.55 34.98
N ILE A 159 7.27 14.98 34.01
CA ILE A 159 8.66 15.36 33.72
C ILE A 159 8.65 16.52 32.72
N ARG A 160 8.50 17.74 33.24
CA ARG A 160 8.92 18.97 32.56
C ARG A 160 10.19 19.42 33.27
N PRO A 161 11.32 19.67 32.59
CA PRO A 161 11.53 19.92 31.14
C PRO A 161 11.88 18.68 30.27
N PHE A 162 11.81 18.84 28.93
CA PHE A 162 12.21 17.83 27.94
C PHE A 162 13.72 17.55 27.99
N PRO A 163 14.17 16.29 28.21
CA PRO A 163 15.58 15.95 28.15
C PRO A 163 16.07 15.88 26.69
N VAL A 164 17.28 16.40 26.43
CA VAL A 164 17.98 16.36 25.14
C VAL A 164 19.48 16.10 25.38
N SER A 165 20.08 15.27 24.54
CA SER A 165 21.53 15.11 24.47
C SER A 165 22.17 16.31 23.77
N GLY A 166 23.13 16.99 24.42
CA GLY A 166 23.87 18.09 23.80
C GLY A 166 24.63 17.64 22.54
N ALA A 167 25.15 16.41 22.53
CA ALA A 167 25.80 15.83 21.37
C ALA A 167 24.82 15.60 20.19
N ALA A 168 23.60 15.14 20.48
CA ALA A 168 22.56 15.03 19.46
C ALA A 168 22.16 16.41 18.91
N ALA A 169 21.93 17.38 19.80
CA ALA A 169 21.58 18.76 19.45
C ALA A 169 22.69 19.50 18.67
N ALA A 170 23.96 19.13 18.85
CA ALA A 170 25.06 19.67 18.06
C ALA A 170 25.12 19.08 16.63
N ASN A 171 24.67 17.84 16.46
CA ASN A 171 24.80 17.09 15.21
C ASN A 171 23.58 17.21 14.29
N GLY A 172 22.45 17.76 14.75
CA GLY A 172 21.30 18.02 13.90
C GLY A 172 19.99 18.26 14.66
N PRO A 173 18.86 18.27 13.95
CA PRO A 173 17.54 18.44 14.54
C PRO A 173 17.21 17.32 15.53
N VAL A 174 16.71 17.71 16.71
CA VAL A 174 16.24 16.80 17.75
C VAL A 174 14.78 17.11 18.07
N PHE A 175 13.93 16.09 17.99
CA PHE A 175 12.52 16.19 18.34
C PHE A 175 12.29 15.63 19.73
N ALA A 176 11.57 16.38 20.56
CA ALA A 176 11.15 15.98 21.89
C ALA A 176 9.62 15.98 21.97
N VAL A 177 9.06 15.03 22.69
CA VAL A 177 7.62 14.86 22.90
C VAL A 177 7.36 14.60 24.38
N GLY A 178 6.09 14.62 24.81
CA GLY A 178 5.70 14.45 26.22
C GLY A 178 6.33 13.24 26.94
N ALA A 179 6.70 12.21 26.19
CA ALA A 179 7.32 10.98 26.69
C ALA A 179 8.87 10.99 26.71
N GLY A 180 9.54 11.98 26.10
CA GLY A 180 11.01 12.04 26.02
C GLY A 180 11.54 12.49 24.64
N THR A 181 12.83 12.24 24.37
CA THR A 181 13.42 12.48 23.04
C THR A 181 12.98 11.39 22.07
N LEU A 182 12.60 11.79 20.86
CA LEU A 182 12.25 10.86 19.78
C LEU A 182 13.50 10.13 19.27
N ALA A 183 13.46 8.80 19.21
CA ALA A 183 14.48 8.04 18.51
C ALA A 183 14.28 8.16 16.99
N ILE A 184 15.33 8.62 16.30
CA ILE A 184 15.33 8.79 14.85
C ILE A 184 16.57 8.06 14.32
N GLU A 185 16.37 7.21 13.31
CA GLU A 185 17.48 6.54 12.62
C GLU A 185 18.45 7.57 12.03
N THR A 186 19.75 7.26 12.05
CA THR A 186 20.80 8.19 11.60
C THR A 186 20.60 8.67 10.16
N ALA A 187 20.16 7.78 9.26
CA ALA A 187 19.86 8.13 7.87
C ALA A 187 18.70 9.14 7.76
N THR A 188 17.64 8.91 8.54
CA THR A 188 16.45 9.77 8.59
C THR A 188 16.77 11.14 9.21
N ALA A 189 17.57 11.18 10.28
CA ALA A 189 18.02 12.43 10.89
C ALA A 189 18.86 13.27 9.90
N LEU A 190 19.73 12.63 9.13
CA LEU A 190 20.52 13.30 8.08
C LEU A 190 19.63 13.83 6.94
N ALA A 191 18.63 13.06 6.52
CA ALA A 191 17.67 13.48 5.49
C ALA A 191 16.87 14.71 5.96
N ILE A 192 16.37 14.71 7.19
CA ILE A 192 15.65 15.85 7.78
C ILE A 192 16.57 17.08 7.86
N ARG A 193 17.81 16.93 8.32
CA ARG A 193 18.78 18.03 8.38
C ARG A 193 19.06 18.62 7.00
N THR A 194 19.15 17.77 5.98
CA THR A 194 19.38 18.20 4.58
C THR A 194 18.19 18.97 4.04
N ALA A 195 16.97 18.45 4.25
CA ALA A 195 15.73 19.12 3.86
C ALA A 195 15.59 20.49 4.55
N LEU A 196 15.91 20.56 5.84
CA LEU A 196 15.87 21.80 6.62
C LEU A 196 16.82 22.88 6.06
N ARG A 197 18.08 22.53 5.81
CA ARG A 197 19.08 23.45 5.25
C ARG A 197 18.69 23.91 3.85
N SER A 198 18.20 23.00 3.02
CA SER A 198 17.72 23.31 1.67
C SER A 198 16.55 24.30 1.71
N ALA A 199 15.57 24.06 2.58
CA ALA A 199 14.43 24.93 2.77
C ALA A 199 14.82 26.32 3.30
N ALA A 200 15.75 26.38 4.25
CA ALA A 200 16.28 27.65 4.76
C ALA A 200 16.98 28.44 3.64
N ALA A 201 17.84 27.80 2.84
CA ALA A 201 18.51 28.45 1.71
C ALA A 201 17.52 28.97 0.66
N THR A 202 16.50 28.18 0.31
CA THR A 202 15.42 28.59 -0.61
C THR A 202 14.64 29.78 -0.06
N ALA A 203 14.25 29.74 1.21
CA ALA A 203 13.52 30.83 1.86
C ALA A 203 14.34 32.13 1.93
N ILE A 204 15.64 32.04 2.22
CA ILE A 204 16.56 33.18 2.21
C ILE A 204 16.69 33.78 0.80
N THR A 205 16.83 32.93 -0.22
CA THR A 205 16.92 33.37 -1.62
C THR A 205 15.64 34.07 -2.07
N ALA A 206 14.48 33.49 -1.74
CA ALA A 206 13.17 34.09 -1.98
C ALA A 206 13.02 35.44 -1.28
N LEU A 207 13.48 35.54 -0.03
CA LEU A 207 13.47 36.79 0.72
C LEU A 207 14.28 37.88 0.01
N ALA A 208 15.48 37.54 -0.48
CA ALA A 208 16.34 38.48 -1.22
C ALA A 208 15.68 38.96 -2.52
N ALA A 209 14.99 38.07 -3.24
CA ALA A 209 14.26 38.40 -4.46
C ALA A 209 13.04 39.30 -4.21
N ALA A 210 12.39 39.18 -3.04
CA ALA A 210 11.23 39.98 -2.67
C ALA A 210 11.56 41.45 -2.32
N VAL A 211 12.83 41.79 -2.05
CA VAL A 211 13.27 43.16 -1.68
C VAL A 211 13.08 44.19 -2.81
N GLY A 212 12.64 43.78 -4.02
CA GLY A 212 12.31 44.67 -5.13
C GLY A 212 10.89 44.55 -5.72
N ALA A 213 10.03 43.67 -5.18
CA ALA A 213 8.70 43.40 -5.73
C ALA A 213 7.60 43.65 -4.70
N ALA A 214 6.53 44.35 -5.08
CA ALA A 214 5.35 44.61 -4.23
C ALA A 214 4.51 43.35 -3.92
N SER A 215 5.03 42.15 -4.18
CA SER A 215 4.28 40.90 -4.06
C SER A 215 4.43 40.34 -2.65
N GLY A 216 3.36 40.38 -1.86
CA GLY A 216 3.27 39.78 -0.52
C GLY A 216 3.24 38.25 -0.51
N VAL A 217 3.96 37.61 -1.44
CA VAL A 217 4.09 36.16 -1.57
C VAL A 217 4.97 35.66 -0.43
N VAL A 218 4.45 34.73 0.36
CA VAL A 218 5.19 34.07 1.45
C VAL A 218 5.44 32.65 1.01
N ILE A 219 6.71 32.26 0.90
CA ILE A 219 7.08 30.89 0.58
C ILE A 219 7.24 30.11 1.88
N VAL A 220 6.47 29.03 2.02
CA VAL A 220 6.60 28.03 3.08
C VAL A 220 7.07 26.72 2.45
N VAL A 221 8.11 26.11 3.03
CA VAL A 221 8.69 24.86 2.56
C VAL A 221 8.58 23.82 3.69
N GLY A 222 7.83 22.75 3.48
CA GLY A 222 7.76 21.62 4.42
C GLY A 222 9.10 20.88 4.50
N VAL A 223 9.59 20.56 5.70
CA VAL A 223 10.93 19.95 5.90
C VAL A 223 10.91 18.61 6.61
N ALA A 224 9.92 18.40 7.48
CA ALA A 224 9.73 17.15 8.19
C ALA A 224 8.26 16.96 8.55
N ALA A 225 7.84 15.70 8.63
CA ALA A 225 6.58 15.30 9.24
C ALA A 225 6.86 14.40 10.44
N LEU A 226 6.27 14.74 11.58
CA LEU A 226 6.10 13.81 12.69
C LEU A 226 4.75 13.13 12.55
N VAL A 227 4.76 11.82 12.31
CA VAL A 227 3.56 10.99 12.27
C VAL A 227 3.47 10.23 13.59
N TYR A 228 2.43 10.50 14.36
CA TYR A 228 2.21 9.83 15.64
C TYR A 228 1.30 8.61 15.46
N TYR A 229 1.75 7.43 15.91
CA TYR A 229 0.94 6.21 15.89
C TYR A 229 0.12 6.04 17.18
N ALA A 230 0.59 6.59 18.30
CA ALA A 230 -0.06 6.48 19.62
C ALA A 230 -0.93 7.69 20.00
N LEU A 231 -0.75 8.85 19.37
CA LEU A 231 -1.45 10.09 19.72
C LEU A 231 -2.78 10.21 18.99
N ARG A 232 -3.78 9.43 19.41
CA ARG A 232 -5.16 9.58 18.92
C ARG A 232 -5.80 10.92 19.27
N ASP A 233 -5.18 11.69 20.16
CA ASP A 233 -5.59 13.05 20.49
C ASP A 233 -4.33 13.92 20.44
N ASN A 234 -4.20 14.75 19.40
CA ASN A 234 -3.02 15.53 19.06
C ASN A 234 -2.77 16.69 20.06
N LYS A 235 -2.65 16.34 21.35
CA LYS A 235 -2.74 17.23 22.51
C LYS A 235 -1.47 17.21 23.38
N GLU A 236 -0.45 16.47 22.99
CA GLU A 236 0.81 16.42 23.74
C GLU A 236 1.74 17.59 23.43
N PRO A 237 2.53 18.04 24.41
CA PRO A 237 3.56 19.03 24.18
C PRO A 237 4.69 18.39 23.38
N TYR A 238 5.24 19.13 22.42
CA TYR A 238 6.43 18.75 21.68
C TYR A 238 7.40 19.93 21.61
N GLY A 239 8.66 19.62 21.38
CA GLY A 239 9.74 20.56 21.17
C GLY A 239 10.63 20.13 20.00
N LEU A 240 11.27 21.11 19.37
CA LEU A 240 12.28 20.90 18.35
C LEU A 240 13.50 21.74 18.72
N SER A 241 14.67 21.10 18.81
CA SER A 241 15.98 21.77 18.89
C SER A 241 16.68 21.61 17.54
N VAL A 242 17.24 22.69 17.02
CA VAL A 242 18.03 22.68 15.78
C VAL A 242 19.30 23.51 16.02
N PRO A 243 20.48 23.06 15.57
CA PRO A 243 21.64 23.94 15.47
C PRO A 243 21.28 25.22 14.69
N LEU A 244 21.51 26.40 15.27
CA LEU A 244 21.18 27.67 14.60
C LEU A 244 21.85 27.78 13.23
N SER A 245 23.06 27.23 13.11
CA SER A 245 23.85 27.15 11.87
C SER A 245 23.15 26.41 10.72
N ASP A 246 22.17 25.54 11.01
CA ASP A 246 21.39 24.84 9.99
C ASP A 246 20.29 25.73 9.39
N LEU A 247 19.96 26.85 10.04
CA LEU A 247 19.03 27.87 9.55
C LEU A 247 19.77 29.07 8.95
N THR A 248 20.79 29.58 9.65
CA THR A 248 21.65 30.68 9.19
C THR A 248 22.88 30.82 10.07
N THR A 249 23.90 31.53 9.58
CA THR A 249 25.11 31.84 10.33
C THR A 249 25.02 33.16 11.07
N TYR A 250 25.57 33.21 12.28
CA TYR A 250 25.73 34.39 13.12
C TYR A 250 27.10 34.35 13.81
N ASP A 251 27.60 35.52 14.23
CA ASP A 251 28.79 35.58 15.08
C ASP A 251 28.44 35.19 16.53
N ASP A 252 29.18 34.22 17.07
CA ASP A 252 28.93 33.67 18.41
C ASP A 252 29.12 34.71 19.52
N ASN A 253 30.06 35.65 19.37
CA ASN A 253 30.30 36.68 20.38
C ASN A 253 29.16 37.72 20.40
N GLN A 254 28.68 38.10 19.21
CA GLN A 254 27.49 38.94 19.09
C GLN A 254 26.26 38.26 19.68
N LEU A 255 26.02 36.98 19.38
CA LEU A 255 24.90 36.23 19.95
C LEU A 255 24.98 36.17 21.48
N ARG A 256 26.18 35.94 22.05
CA ARG A 256 26.39 35.96 23.50
C ARG A 256 26.06 37.32 24.12
N ALA A 257 26.49 38.42 23.50
CA ALA A 257 26.19 39.76 23.99
C ALA A 257 24.67 40.04 23.97
N VAL A 258 23.98 39.64 22.89
CA VAL A 258 22.50 39.76 22.80
C VAL A 258 21.83 38.89 23.85
N ALA A 259 22.29 37.65 24.05
CA ALA A 259 21.75 36.73 25.05
C ALA A 259 21.89 37.28 26.48
N GLN A 260 23.04 37.87 26.82
CA GLN A 260 23.28 38.52 28.13
C GLN A 260 22.35 39.70 28.38
N ALA A 261 21.95 40.41 27.32
CA ALA A 261 20.99 41.51 27.39
C ALA A 261 19.53 41.04 27.30
N ASN A 262 19.25 39.74 27.18
CA ASN A 262 17.94 39.19 26.86
C ASN A 262 17.29 39.84 25.61
N GLY A 263 18.11 40.18 24.62
CA GLY A 263 17.69 40.84 23.39
C GLY A 263 17.12 39.88 22.33
N ASP A 264 16.92 40.43 21.13
CA ASP A 264 16.40 39.72 19.97
C ASP A 264 17.38 39.82 18.78
N ILE A 265 17.32 38.85 17.87
CA ILE A 265 17.96 38.90 16.55
C ILE A 265 16.93 38.86 15.42
N GLU A 266 17.32 39.29 14.22
CA GLU A 266 16.48 39.18 13.03
C GLU A 266 16.82 37.92 12.21
N LEU A 267 16.10 36.83 12.43
CA LEU A 267 16.27 35.63 11.62
C LEU A 267 15.64 35.81 10.23
N PRO A 268 16.35 35.43 9.13
CA PRO A 268 15.80 35.56 7.78
C PRO A 268 14.72 34.50 7.50
N VAL A 269 14.70 33.41 8.27
CA VAL A 269 13.74 32.32 8.19
C VAL A 269 13.02 32.13 9.51
N ALA A 270 11.75 31.77 9.46
CA ALA A 270 11.00 31.31 10.62
C ALA A 270 10.72 29.83 10.43
N VAL A 271 10.81 29.06 11.52
CA VAL A 271 10.37 27.68 11.53
C VAL A 271 8.96 27.69 12.12
N GLY A 272 8.04 26.98 11.46
CA GLY A 272 6.65 26.89 11.86
C GLY A 272 6.17 25.45 11.89
N THR A 273 5.04 25.25 12.54
CA THR A 273 4.37 23.95 12.60
C THR A 273 2.93 24.06 12.15
N ARG A 274 2.48 23.05 11.41
CA ARG A 274 1.07 22.85 11.08
C ARG A 274 0.69 21.44 11.50
N THR A 275 -0.45 21.31 12.14
CA THR A 275 -0.93 20.03 12.62
C THR A 275 -2.25 19.69 11.95
N VAL A 276 -2.32 18.53 11.30
CA VAL A 276 -3.52 17.98 10.65
C VAL A 276 -3.66 16.53 11.10
N ASP A 277 -4.83 16.17 11.62
CA ASP A 277 -5.13 14.85 12.18
C ASP A 277 -4.11 14.38 13.23
N ASN A 278 -3.29 13.37 12.93
CA ASN A 278 -2.22 12.83 13.79
C ASN A 278 -0.81 13.21 13.30
N THR A 279 -0.70 14.13 12.34
CA THR A 279 0.56 14.52 11.71
C THR A 279 0.89 15.97 12.04
N THR A 280 2.08 16.19 12.59
CA THR A 280 2.65 17.53 12.77
C THR A 280 3.74 17.75 11.72
N GLU A 281 3.46 18.63 10.76
CA GLU A 281 4.41 19.07 9.76
C GLU A 281 5.22 20.24 10.30
N PHE A 282 6.54 20.17 10.16
CA PHE A 282 7.47 21.26 10.39
C PHE A 282 7.82 21.88 9.05
N SER A 283 7.82 23.20 9.00
CA SER A 283 8.06 23.96 7.78
C SER A 283 8.97 25.15 8.06
N VAL A 284 9.71 25.57 7.04
CA VAL A 284 10.51 26.80 7.06
C VAL A 284 9.85 27.82 6.16
N ALA A 285 9.68 29.04 6.65
CA ALA A 285 9.09 30.15 5.93
C ALA A 285 10.06 31.31 5.81
N ALA A 286 10.02 32.02 4.67
CA ALA A 286 10.70 33.31 4.55
C ALA A 286 10.02 34.33 5.48
N THR A 287 10.81 35.03 6.29
CA THR A 287 10.28 36.05 7.20
C THR A 287 9.97 37.36 6.47
N ASN A 288 8.94 38.07 6.92
CA ASN A 288 8.56 39.35 6.35
C ASN A 288 8.09 40.34 7.43
N VAL A 289 7.78 41.57 7.02
CA VAL A 289 7.43 42.64 7.95
C VAL A 289 5.97 42.55 8.43
N THR A 290 5.12 41.76 7.74
CA THR A 290 3.65 41.86 7.83
C THR A 290 2.94 40.59 8.31
N SER A 291 3.50 39.40 8.11
CA SER A 291 2.83 38.12 8.40
C SER A 291 3.67 37.09 9.14
N VAL A 292 5.00 37.03 8.94
CA VAL A 292 5.91 36.10 9.64
C VAL A 292 7.05 36.88 10.27
N SER A 293 7.07 36.99 11.60
CA SER A 293 8.04 37.83 12.34
C SER A 293 9.50 37.43 12.07
N ARG A 294 10.36 38.44 11.94
CA ARG A 294 11.84 38.31 11.90
C ARG A 294 12.48 38.22 13.26
N LYS A 295 11.85 38.83 14.27
CA LYS A 295 12.45 38.93 15.61
C LYS A 295 12.35 37.61 16.33
N VAL A 296 13.49 37.11 16.77
CA VAL A 296 13.60 35.90 17.59
C VAL A 296 14.40 36.21 18.84
N PRO A 297 13.85 35.93 20.04
CA PRO A 297 14.56 36.20 21.29
C PRO A 297 15.78 35.31 21.45
N VAL A 298 16.87 35.90 21.94
CA VAL A 298 18.10 35.18 22.28
C VAL A 298 18.27 35.14 23.79
N ARG A 299 18.48 33.95 24.35
CA ARG A 299 18.59 33.71 25.79
C ARG A 299 19.82 32.88 26.10
N LEU A 300 20.37 33.05 27.29
CA LEU A 300 21.39 32.15 27.80
C LEU A 300 20.74 30.86 28.31
N ALA A 301 21.39 29.73 28.06
CA ALA A 301 21.03 28.48 28.71
C ALA A 301 21.63 28.45 30.12
N THR A 302 20.82 28.10 31.12
CA THR A 302 21.23 28.16 32.52
C THR A 302 21.66 26.81 33.01
N TYR A 303 22.85 26.73 33.59
CA TYR A 303 23.38 25.47 34.10
C TYR A 303 22.75 25.12 35.46
N ASP A 304 22.23 23.90 35.58
CA ASP A 304 21.81 23.30 36.83
C ASP A 304 22.88 22.30 37.29
N PRO A 305 23.72 22.66 38.27
CA PRO A 305 24.80 21.79 38.74
C PRO A 305 24.29 20.55 39.48
N GLY A 306 23.07 20.59 40.04
CA GLY A 306 22.49 19.44 40.74
C GLY A 306 22.04 18.33 39.78
N LEU A 307 21.68 18.71 38.55
CA LEU A 307 21.24 17.79 37.50
C LEU A 307 22.30 17.59 36.39
N ASN A 308 23.39 18.35 36.42
CA ASN A 308 24.40 18.43 35.37
C ASN A 308 23.81 18.64 33.96
N VAL A 309 22.85 19.57 33.86
CA VAL A 309 22.21 19.92 32.59
C VAL A 309 22.11 21.43 32.43
N TYR A 310 22.15 21.90 31.20
CA TYR A 310 21.66 23.22 30.86
C TYR A 310 20.15 23.18 30.72
N ARG A 311 19.44 24.22 31.12
CA ARG A 311 17.98 24.34 31.00
C ARG A 311 17.59 25.66 30.35
N THR A 312 16.44 25.65 29.66
CA THR A 312 15.74 26.87 29.28
C THR A 312 15.31 27.62 30.54
N GLU A 313 15.66 28.88 30.68
CA GLU A 313 15.17 29.70 31.79
C GLU A 313 13.69 30.01 31.61
N SER A 314 12.86 29.47 32.49
CA SER A 314 11.60 30.11 32.85
C SER A 314 11.36 29.92 34.33
N SER A 315 11.73 30.93 35.12
CA SER A 315 11.45 30.96 36.56
C SER A 315 9.96 31.24 36.85
N THR A 316 9.15 31.56 35.82
CA THR A 316 7.77 32.01 35.97
C THR A 316 6.73 31.34 35.05
N ALA A 317 7.12 30.64 33.97
CA ALA A 317 6.15 30.00 33.09
C ALA A 317 6.01 28.51 33.37
N GLN A 318 4.77 28.02 33.44
CA GLN A 318 4.42 26.59 33.39
C GLN A 318 4.66 25.97 31.99
N SER A 319 5.63 26.47 31.23
CA SER A 319 5.98 25.91 29.91
C SER A 319 6.87 24.68 30.09
N PRO A 320 6.71 23.61 29.28
CA PRO A 320 7.69 22.54 29.28
C PRO A 320 9.00 23.11 28.72
N GLY A 321 9.96 23.38 29.60
CA GLY A 321 11.30 23.78 29.18
C GLY A 321 12.02 22.65 28.45
N MET A 322 13.25 22.90 28.01
CA MET A 322 14.14 21.87 27.48
C MET A 322 15.43 21.85 28.30
N THR A 323 16.01 20.66 28.46
CA THR A 323 17.30 20.45 29.14
C THR A 323 18.29 19.80 28.19
N TRP A 324 19.55 20.22 28.25
CA TRP A 324 20.63 19.66 27.47
C TRP A 324 21.73 19.14 28.38
N THR A 325 22.10 17.88 28.18
CA THR A 325 23.32 17.33 28.81
C THR A 325 24.55 17.94 28.13
N PRO A 326 25.50 18.55 28.85
CA PRO A 326 26.74 19.10 28.28
C PRO A 326 27.53 18.04 27.49
N ILE A 327 28.26 18.46 26.44
CA ILE A 327 29.21 17.60 25.73
C ILE A 327 30.54 17.55 26.51
N VAL A 328 30.92 18.68 27.09
CA VAL A 328 32.08 18.83 27.98
C VAL A 328 31.56 19.35 29.32
N SER A 329 31.94 18.69 30.43
CA SER A 329 31.46 19.06 31.77
C SER A 329 32.21 20.30 32.28
N PRO A 330 31.51 21.37 32.69
CA PRO A 330 32.17 22.57 33.23
C PRO A 330 32.95 22.23 34.52
N GLY A 331 34.28 22.38 34.49
CA GLY A 331 35.16 22.16 35.64
C GLY A 331 36.02 20.89 35.58
N ASP A 332 35.77 19.97 34.64
CA ASP A 332 36.59 18.77 34.46
C ASP A 332 37.47 18.91 33.21
N ALA A 333 38.74 19.23 33.41
CA ALA A 333 39.79 19.18 32.38
C ALA A 333 40.22 17.72 32.07
N SER A 334 39.27 16.79 32.01
CA SER A 334 39.57 15.36 31.83
C SER A 334 39.35 14.94 30.38
N THR A 335 40.40 14.37 29.77
CA THR A 335 40.38 13.75 28.43
C THR A 335 39.77 12.34 28.43
N ALA A 336 39.02 11.97 29.47
CA ALA A 336 38.30 10.71 29.53
C ALA A 336 37.05 10.79 28.65
N LEU A 337 36.75 9.69 27.95
CA LEU A 337 35.53 9.46 27.15
C LEU A 337 34.29 10.07 27.84
N PRO A 338 33.33 10.64 27.09
CA PRO A 338 32.27 11.47 27.66
C PRO A 338 31.59 10.77 28.82
N ALA A 339 31.36 11.52 29.91
CA ALA A 339 30.65 11.04 31.09
C ALA A 339 29.40 10.27 30.63
N ALA A 340 29.23 9.04 31.14
CA ALA A 340 28.15 8.14 30.75
C ALA A 340 26.84 8.94 30.68
N GLN A 341 26.36 9.14 29.45
CA GLN A 341 25.19 9.95 29.19
C GLN A 341 24.02 9.26 29.88
N PRO A 342 23.18 9.96 30.67
CA PRO A 342 21.97 9.35 31.19
C PRO A 342 21.21 8.77 30.00
N ASP A 343 20.87 7.47 30.05
CA ASP A 343 20.04 6.83 29.04
C ASP A 343 18.69 7.55 29.04
N VAL A 344 18.53 8.53 28.15
CA VAL A 344 17.22 9.10 27.85
C VAL A 344 16.51 8.00 27.08
N ALA A 345 15.61 7.29 27.76
CA ALA A 345 14.84 6.21 27.15
C ALA A 345 14.24 6.72 25.82
N PRO A 346 14.64 6.13 24.68
CA PRO A 346 14.20 6.61 23.37
C PRO A 346 12.70 6.38 23.21
N TYR A 347 11.95 7.43 22.90
CA TYR A 347 10.54 7.29 22.57
C TYR A 347 10.38 6.79 21.12
N THR A 348 9.59 5.72 20.92
CA THR A 348 9.31 5.09 19.62
C THR A 348 7.86 5.26 19.15
N GLY A 349 7.00 5.96 19.90
CA GLY A 349 5.57 6.12 19.59
C GLY A 349 5.24 7.12 18.48
N ALA A 350 6.26 7.70 17.84
CA ALA A 350 6.14 8.53 16.65
C ALA A 350 7.27 8.19 15.67
N THR A 351 7.05 8.46 14.38
CA THR A 351 8.10 8.45 13.37
C THR A 351 8.31 9.85 12.83
N ALA A 352 9.57 10.22 12.68
CA ALA A 352 9.96 11.39 11.92
C ALA A 352 10.27 10.97 10.49
N THR A 353 9.72 11.70 9.52
CA THR A 353 9.98 11.48 8.10
C THR A 353 10.45 12.78 7.48
N ALA A 354 11.52 12.74 6.68
CA ALA A 354 11.94 13.87 5.88
C ALA A 354 10.90 14.14 4.78
N LEU A 355 10.52 15.39 4.59
CA LEU A 355 9.63 15.78 3.49
C LEU A 355 10.46 16.30 2.32
N GLU A 356 10.14 15.85 1.11
CA GLU A 356 10.59 16.54 -0.10
C GLU A 356 9.89 17.90 -0.14
N GLY A 357 10.69 18.97 -0.10
CA GLY A 357 10.23 20.33 0.18
C GLY A 357 9.04 20.80 -0.66
N ARG A 358 7.83 20.63 -0.13
CA ARG A 358 6.61 21.19 -0.72
C ARG A 358 6.65 22.70 -0.55
N ILE A 359 6.74 23.42 -1.66
CA ILE A 359 6.69 24.87 -1.73
C ILE A 359 5.22 25.29 -1.80
N ASP A 360 4.75 26.04 -0.79
CA ASP A 360 3.47 26.73 -0.82
C ASP A 360 3.74 28.22 -1.06
N GLU A 361 3.39 28.72 -2.25
CA GLU A 361 3.58 30.11 -2.67
C GLU A 361 2.46 31.04 -2.14
N ASN A 362 1.32 30.48 -1.69
CA ASN A 362 0.22 31.25 -1.11
C ASN A 362 -0.37 30.55 0.12
N PRO A 363 0.44 30.35 1.16
CA PRO A 363 0.06 29.56 2.31
C PRO A 363 -1.03 30.26 3.12
N GLU A 364 -1.98 29.46 3.61
CA GLU A 364 -2.92 29.85 4.67
C GLU A 364 -2.14 29.95 5.99
N LEU A 365 -1.44 31.07 6.20
CA LEU A 365 -0.52 31.29 7.33
C LEU A 365 -1.20 31.18 8.70
N ASP A 366 -2.52 31.33 8.77
CA ASP A 366 -3.33 31.11 9.96
C ASP A 366 -3.40 29.63 10.40
N LEU A 367 -3.03 28.69 9.52
CA LEU A 367 -2.89 27.26 9.85
C LEU A 367 -1.53 26.91 10.45
N TYR A 368 -0.56 27.83 10.41
CA TYR A 368 0.79 27.64 10.92
C TYR A 368 0.96 28.39 12.23
N SER A 369 1.68 27.77 13.18
CA SER A 369 2.24 28.48 14.32
C SER A 369 3.73 28.65 14.14
N PHE A 370 4.18 29.90 14.15
CA PHE A 370 5.58 30.29 14.08
C PHE A 370 6.03 30.81 15.43
N GLY A 371 7.26 30.47 15.81
CA GLY A 371 7.85 30.95 17.05
C GLY A 371 9.09 30.13 17.41
N GLY A 372 9.75 30.56 18.47
CA GLY A 372 10.95 29.90 18.98
C GLY A 372 11.90 30.89 19.62
N PHE A 373 13.01 30.37 20.09
CA PHE A 373 14.06 31.07 20.80
C PHE A 373 15.41 30.61 20.28
N VAL A 374 16.42 31.47 20.38
CA VAL A 374 17.80 31.04 20.28
C VAL A 374 18.38 30.92 21.67
N TYR A 375 18.86 29.73 22.03
CA TYR A 375 19.61 29.48 23.25
C TYR A 375 21.10 29.45 22.95
N VAL A 376 21.86 30.27 23.69
CA VAL A 376 23.32 30.34 23.62
C VAL A 376 23.90 29.66 24.86
N PHE A 377 24.79 28.71 24.64
CA PHE A 377 25.44 27.93 25.69
C PHE A 377 26.87 28.43 25.93
N PRO A 378 27.42 28.32 27.15
CA PRO A 378 28.85 28.55 27.39
C PRO A 378 29.71 27.74 26.41
N ILE A 379 30.84 28.31 25.95
CA ILE A 379 31.70 27.63 24.96
C ILE A 379 32.20 26.27 25.49
N ASP A 380 32.46 26.21 26.80
CA ASP A 380 32.92 25.01 27.49
C ASP A 380 31.85 23.92 27.62
N SER A 381 30.60 24.18 27.23
CA SER A 381 29.56 23.15 27.15
C SER A 381 29.73 22.23 25.94
N GLY A 382 30.45 22.69 24.90
CA GLY A 382 30.53 22.07 23.58
C GLY A 382 29.24 22.13 22.75
N ILE A 383 28.14 22.68 23.27
CA ILE A 383 26.86 22.78 22.57
C ILE A 383 26.83 24.07 21.75
N PRO A 384 26.65 24.03 20.41
CA PRO A 384 26.52 25.24 19.60
C PRO A 384 25.17 25.92 19.85
N PRO A 385 25.01 27.22 19.52
CA PRO A 385 23.73 27.91 19.65
C PRO A 385 22.58 27.13 19.01
N GLN A 386 21.47 26.99 19.74
CA GLN A 386 20.31 26.19 19.32
C GLN A 386 19.12 27.10 19.04
N PHE A 387 18.47 26.95 17.89
CA PHE A 387 17.10 27.39 17.71
C PHE A 387 16.16 26.35 18.31
N VAL A 388 15.29 26.79 19.20
CA VAL A 388 14.36 25.93 19.94
C VAL A 388 12.95 26.43 19.74
N MET A 389 12.06 25.55 19.31
CA MET A 389 10.63 25.83 19.31
C MET A 389 9.89 24.81 20.16
N PHE A 390 8.76 25.25 20.69
CA PHE A 390 7.79 24.39 21.35
C PHE A 390 6.48 24.49 20.61
N ARG A 391 5.62 23.51 20.83
CA ARG A 391 4.22 23.61 20.44
C ARG A 391 3.61 24.92 20.94
N ASP A 392 2.79 25.55 20.10
CA ASP A 392 2.06 26.76 20.46
C ASP A 392 1.22 26.54 21.72
N ARG A 393 1.48 27.31 22.78
CA ARG A 393 0.72 27.23 24.03
C ARG A 393 -0.75 27.60 23.85
N ARG A 394 -1.13 28.31 22.76
CA ARG A 394 -2.54 28.55 22.40
C ARG A 394 -3.29 27.27 22.06
N ASN A 395 -2.58 26.18 21.78
CA ASN A 395 -3.17 24.87 21.52
C ASN A 395 -3.13 23.95 22.76
N GLU A 396 -2.59 24.41 23.88
CA GLU A 396 -2.58 23.67 25.15
C GLU A 396 -3.83 23.97 25.97
N PRO A 397 -4.39 22.99 26.69
CA PRO A 397 -5.49 23.25 27.62
C PRO A 397 -5.04 24.15 28.79
N GLY A 398 -5.91 25.08 29.20
CA GLY A 398 -5.65 25.93 30.35
C GLY A 398 -6.92 26.41 31.04
N VAL A 399 -6.74 27.03 32.20
CA VAL A 399 -7.82 27.61 33.00
C VAL A 399 -7.71 29.11 32.91
N SER A 400 -8.80 29.78 32.55
CA SER A 400 -8.88 31.23 32.52
C SER A 400 -8.77 31.84 33.91
N ASN A 401 -7.97 32.89 34.01
CA ASN A 401 -7.81 33.71 35.20
C ASN A 401 -7.80 35.21 34.82
N GLY A 402 -7.50 36.10 35.76
CA GLY A 402 -7.52 37.53 35.54
C GLY A 402 -8.85 38.19 35.92
N SER A 403 -8.79 39.48 36.24
CA SER A 403 -9.91 40.27 36.73
C SER A 403 -10.65 41.01 35.62
N GLY A 404 -9.98 41.29 34.51
CA GLY A 404 -10.44 42.25 33.50
C GLY A 404 -10.45 43.68 34.04
N GLN A 405 -10.97 44.60 33.24
CA GLN A 405 -11.06 46.02 33.60
C GLN A 405 -12.50 46.52 33.51
N LEU A 406 -12.86 47.49 34.35
CA LEU A 406 -14.13 48.19 34.23
C LEU A 406 -14.14 49.02 32.95
N VAL A 407 -15.13 48.78 32.09
CA VAL A 407 -15.29 49.49 30.82
C VAL A 407 -16.58 50.30 30.85
N SER A 408 -16.56 51.49 30.24
CA SER A 408 -17.72 52.37 30.14
C SER A 408 -17.74 53.06 28.77
N GLY A 409 -18.92 53.54 28.33
CA GLY A 409 -19.07 54.20 27.04
C GLY A 409 -18.75 53.29 25.85
N ASN A 410 -17.98 53.81 24.88
CA ASN A 410 -17.57 53.07 23.68
C ASN A 410 -16.33 52.21 23.98
N TRP A 411 -16.55 51.00 24.49
CA TRP A 411 -15.51 50.06 24.86
C TRP A 411 -14.55 49.75 23.70
N MET A 412 -15.09 49.51 22.49
CA MET A 412 -14.28 49.19 21.32
C MET A 412 -13.53 50.40 20.73
N GLY A 413 -13.75 51.60 21.27
CA GLY A 413 -13.10 52.82 20.79
C GLY A 413 -11.57 52.82 20.94
N THR A 414 -11.04 52.11 21.94
CA THR A 414 -9.59 52.01 22.19
C THR A 414 -8.94 50.85 21.43
N ALA A 415 -9.71 49.98 20.76
CA ALA A 415 -9.15 48.85 20.00
C ALA A 415 -8.29 49.30 18.81
N SER A 416 -8.44 50.53 18.33
CA SER A 416 -7.60 51.12 17.28
C SER A 416 -6.37 51.87 17.84
N MET A 417 -6.16 51.87 19.16
CA MET A 417 -4.99 52.43 19.83
C MET A 417 -3.98 51.32 20.20
N PRO A 418 -2.69 51.65 20.45
CA PRO A 418 -1.67 50.66 20.83
C PRO A 418 -1.99 49.87 22.10
N GLU A 419 -2.66 50.52 23.06
CA GLU A 419 -3.08 49.93 24.34
C GLU A 419 -4.26 48.95 24.17
N GLY A 420 -4.94 48.97 23.02
CA GLY A 420 -6.09 48.12 22.75
C GLY A 420 -7.30 48.39 23.66
N ALA A 421 -8.35 47.58 23.48
CA ALA A 421 -9.50 47.54 24.38
C ALA A 421 -9.31 46.40 25.40
N PRO A 422 -9.37 46.67 26.71
CA PRO A 422 -9.15 45.64 27.72
C PRO A 422 -10.31 44.63 27.73
N ILE A 423 -10.06 43.45 28.31
CA ILE A 423 -11.14 42.49 28.61
C ILE A 423 -12.08 43.10 29.66
N PRO A 424 -13.39 43.23 29.40
CA PRO A 424 -14.35 43.77 30.37
C PRO A 424 -14.46 42.89 31.61
N ALA A 425 -14.44 43.48 32.80
CA ALA A 425 -14.50 42.76 34.08
C ALA A 425 -15.75 41.85 34.18
N GLN A 426 -16.91 42.32 33.71
CA GLN A 426 -18.14 41.53 33.71
C GLN A 426 -18.11 40.32 32.76
N ILE A 427 -17.23 40.34 31.75
CA ILE A 427 -16.98 39.18 30.88
C ILE A 427 -15.93 38.27 31.52
N ALA A 428 -14.89 38.85 32.11
CA ALA A 428 -13.90 38.10 32.86
C ALA A 428 -14.53 37.28 33.99
N ASP A 429 -15.46 37.85 34.76
CA ASP A 429 -16.20 37.13 35.81
C ASP A 429 -16.94 35.89 35.29
N LYS A 430 -17.53 35.96 34.09
CA LYS A 430 -18.24 34.83 33.46
C LYS A 430 -17.30 33.73 32.97
N LEU A 431 -16.05 34.08 32.67
CA LEU A 431 -15.08 33.16 32.10
C LEU A 431 -14.10 32.63 33.15
N ARG A 432 -13.85 33.34 34.25
CA ARG A 432 -12.85 32.99 35.26
C ARG A 432 -13.06 31.59 35.81
N GLY A 433 -11.97 30.83 35.94
CA GLY A 433 -11.97 29.47 36.45
C GLY A 433 -12.48 28.40 35.48
N ARG A 434 -12.94 28.78 34.27
CA ARG A 434 -13.34 27.82 33.25
C ARG A 434 -12.11 27.20 32.59
N ARG A 435 -12.17 25.90 32.34
CA ARG A 435 -11.14 25.17 31.59
C ARG A 435 -11.48 25.19 30.10
N PHE A 436 -10.49 25.53 29.27
CA PHE A 436 -10.57 25.49 27.81
C PHE A 436 -9.52 24.52 27.27
N SER A 437 -9.84 23.81 26.18
CA SER A 437 -8.90 22.90 25.53
C SER A 437 -7.93 23.60 24.58
N THR A 438 -8.27 24.79 24.07
CA THR A 438 -7.42 25.66 23.23
C THR A 438 -7.81 27.13 23.45
N PHE A 439 -6.93 28.07 23.11
CA PHE A 439 -7.20 29.50 23.13
C PHE A 439 -8.28 29.89 22.11
N ASN A 440 -8.41 29.15 21.00
CA ASN A 440 -9.49 29.37 20.04
C ASN A 440 -10.87 29.10 20.67
N ASN A 441 -10.97 28.08 21.53
CA ASN A 441 -12.20 27.80 22.29
C ASN A 441 -12.48 28.90 23.32
N PHE A 442 -11.43 29.40 24.00
CA PHE A 442 -11.56 30.58 24.87
C PHE A 442 -12.08 31.80 24.08
N ARG A 443 -11.46 32.13 22.93
CA ARG A 443 -11.87 33.25 22.07
C ARG A 443 -13.32 33.11 21.62
N SER A 444 -13.75 31.90 21.27
CA SER A 444 -15.13 31.63 20.87
C SER A 444 -16.11 31.91 22.01
N GLU A 445 -15.82 31.40 23.20
CA GLU A 445 -16.65 31.60 24.39
C GLU A 445 -16.61 33.05 24.89
N PHE A 446 -15.49 33.75 24.73
CA PHE A 446 -15.37 35.18 24.97
C PHE A 446 -16.37 35.99 24.13
N TRP A 447 -16.39 35.77 22.81
CA TRP A 447 -17.33 36.50 21.95
C TRP A 447 -18.79 36.14 22.20
N LYS A 448 -19.10 34.89 22.57
CA LYS A 448 -20.46 34.52 23.02
C LYS A 448 -20.84 35.24 24.31
N ALA A 449 -19.92 35.34 25.27
CA ALA A 449 -20.16 36.04 26.53
C ALA A 449 -20.43 37.54 26.30
N VAL A 450 -19.68 38.18 25.38
CA VAL A 450 -19.92 39.56 24.92
C VAL A 450 -21.29 39.68 24.25
N SER A 451 -21.66 38.73 23.39
CA SER A 451 -22.97 38.74 22.70
C SER A 451 -24.16 38.67 23.66
N ASN A 452 -24.00 37.96 24.78
CA ASN A 452 -25.02 37.81 25.82
C ASN A 452 -25.06 38.97 26.82
N ASP A 453 -24.17 39.96 26.69
CA ASP A 453 -24.16 41.15 27.53
C ASP A 453 -24.81 42.32 26.78
N GLU A 454 -25.98 42.78 27.21
CA GLU A 454 -26.77 43.76 26.46
C GLU A 454 -26.03 45.09 26.23
N LEU A 455 -25.25 45.54 27.21
CA LEU A 455 -24.52 46.81 27.15
C LEU A 455 -23.33 46.73 26.20
N LEU A 456 -22.59 45.63 26.20
CA LEU A 456 -21.47 45.43 25.28
C LEU A 456 -21.97 45.08 23.87
N ASN A 457 -22.91 44.15 23.75
CA ASN A 457 -23.48 43.70 22.47
C ASN A 457 -24.20 44.83 21.73
N GLY A 458 -24.82 45.76 22.46
CA GLY A 458 -25.50 46.94 21.92
C GLY A 458 -24.60 47.89 21.12
N GLN A 459 -23.28 47.80 21.28
CA GLN A 459 -22.30 48.61 20.54
C GLN A 459 -22.02 48.09 19.12
N PHE A 460 -22.54 46.92 18.75
CA PHE A 460 -22.27 46.25 17.48
C PHE A 460 -23.49 46.26 16.54
N THR A 461 -23.23 46.25 15.23
CA THR A 461 -24.29 46.10 14.22
C THR A 461 -24.90 44.69 14.26
N LYS A 462 -26.14 44.53 13.77
CA LYS A 462 -26.86 43.23 13.79
C LYS A 462 -26.05 42.08 13.19
N LEU A 463 -25.31 42.31 12.11
CA LEU A 463 -24.44 41.30 11.49
C LEU A 463 -23.32 40.87 12.45
N ARG A 464 -22.63 41.83 13.09
CA ARG A 464 -21.57 41.57 14.07
C ARG A 464 -22.10 40.89 15.33
N GLN A 465 -23.32 41.23 15.75
CA GLN A 465 -24.00 40.54 16.85
C GLN A 465 -24.23 39.05 16.54
N MET A 466 -24.61 38.73 15.30
CA MET A 466 -24.77 37.33 14.86
C MET A 466 -23.45 36.57 14.83
N ASP A 467 -22.36 37.19 14.35
CA ASP A 467 -21.02 36.60 14.40
C ASP A 467 -20.65 36.21 15.84
N MET A 468 -20.77 37.15 16.78
CA MET A 468 -20.43 36.92 18.18
C MET A 468 -21.29 35.85 18.84
N LYS A 469 -22.59 35.78 18.49
CA LYS A 469 -23.49 34.73 18.98
C LYS A 469 -23.05 33.33 18.54
N GLN A 470 -22.41 33.22 17.37
CA GLN A 470 -21.80 31.98 16.88
C GLN A 470 -20.38 31.76 17.43
N GLY A 471 -19.86 32.66 18.28
CA GLY A 471 -18.50 32.64 18.80
C GLY A 471 -17.44 33.05 17.79
N LEU A 472 -17.82 33.77 16.74
CA LEU A 472 -16.90 34.39 15.80
C LEU A 472 -16.52 35.79 16.28
N ALA A 473 -15.28 36.19 16.01
CA ALA A 473 -14.89 37.58 16.24
C ALA A 473 -15.64 38.49 15.27
N PRO A 474 -16.18 39.64 15.74
CA PRO A 474 -16.87 40.58 14.86
C PRO A 474 -15.87 41.27 13.92
N ALA A 475 -16.35 41.70 12.75
CA ALA A 475 -15.54 42.48 11.82
C ALA A 475 -15.16 43.85 12.41
N ALA A 476 -13.91 44.27 12.23
CA ALA A 476 -13.46 45.63 12.51
C ALA A 476 -14.04 46.64 11.50
N SER A 477 -13.90 47.93 11.77
CA SER A 477 -14.27 48.98 10.81
C SER A 477 -13.40 48.91 9.55
N PRO A 478 -13.93 49.12 8.33
CA PRO A 478 -13.18 48.94 7.08
C PRO A 478 -11.82 49.67 7.02
N GLN A 479 -11.74 50.87 7.61
CA GLN A 479 -10.51 51.67 7.69
C GLN A 479 -9.39 51.08 8.56
N ASP A 480 -9.74 50.11 9.43
CA ASP A 480 -8.85 49.44 10.37
C ASP A 480 -8.58 47.97 9.99
N GLN A 481 -9.11 47.52 8.85
CA GLN A 481 -8.83 46.20 8.25
C GLN A 481 -7.55 46.25 7.43
N VAL A 482 -6.82 45.12 7.33
CA VAL A 482 -5.58 45.02 6.54
C VAL A 482 -5.57 43.71 5.76
N GLY A 483 -5.71 43.79 4.43
CA GLY A 483 -5.77 42.63 3.56
C GLY A 483 -6.92 41.68 3.95
N LYS A 484 -6.59 40.39 4.17
CA LYS A 484 -7.56 39.38 4.64
C LYS A 484 -7.86 39.47 6.15
N ARG A 485 -7.10 40.26 6.92
CA ARG A 485 -7.33 40.46 8.36
C ARG A 485 -8.39 41.54 8.57
N ILE A 486 -9.63 41.09 8.70
CA ILE A 486 -10.82 41.97 8.76
C ILE A 486 -11.55 41.95 10.12
N LYS A 487 -11.22 41.02 11.01
CA LYS A 487 -11.89 40.81 12.31
C LYS A 487 -11.06 41.41 13.44
N TYR A 488 -11.70 41.77 14.55
CA TYR A 488 -10.97 42.11 15.77
C TYR A 488 -10.15 40.92 16.27
N GLU A 489 -8.99 41.21 16.83
CA GLU A 489 -7.99 40.22 17.25
C GLU A 489 -7.75 40.35 18.75
N ILE A 490 -7.58 39.22 19.44
CA ILE A 490 -7.19 39.21 20.85
C ILE A 490 -5.67 39.05 20.91
N HIS A 491 -5.00 40.10 21.37
CA HIS A 491 -3.56 40.22 21.54
C HIS A 491 -3.16 39.90 22.99
N HIS A 492 -1.95 39.38 23.18
CA HIS A 492 -1.36 39.19 24.52
C HIS A 492 -0.41 40.35 24.79
N ILE A 493 -0.57 41.05 25.92
CA ILE A 493 0.24 42.22 26.29
C ILE A 493 1.70 41.80 26.49
N ILE A 494 1.92 40.81 27.37
CA ILE A 494 3.15 40.05 27.46
C ILE A 494 3.04 38.91 26.46
N PRO A 495 3.87 38.88 25.41
CA PRO A 495 3.83 37.82 24.41
C PRO A 495 3.97 36.44 25.06
N ILE A 496 3.27 35.44 24.52
CA ILE A 496 3.38 34.05 24.98
C ILE A 496 4.83 33.56 24.88
N ALA A 497 5.53 33.98 23.83
CA ALA A 497 6.95 33.72 23.61
C ALA A 497 7.87 34.45 24.60
N GLU A 498 7.36 35.34 25.46
CA GLU A 498 8.15 35.98 26.52
C GLU A 498 7.73 35.49 27.91
N GLY A 499 7.00 34.36 27.96
CA GLY A 499 6.46 33.80 29.19
C GLY A 499 5.08 34.35 29.56
N GLY A 500 4.44 35.14 28.70
CA GLY A 500 3.08 35.60 28.90
C GLY A 500 2.09 34.45 29.05
N GLU A 501 1.17 34.58 30.01
CA GLU A 501 0.15 33.58 30.27
C GLU A 501 -0.95 33.64 29.19
N VAL A 502 -1.35 32.46 28.70
CA VAL A 502 -2.25 32.31 27.55
C VAL A 502 -3.70 32.65 27.90
N TYR A 503 -4.12 32.32 29.12
CA TYR A 503 -5.51 32.41 29.57
C TYR A 503 -5.72 33.45 30.67
N ASP A 504 -4.70 34.26 30.95
CA ASP A 504 -4.82 35.39 31.86
C ASP A 504 -5.47 36.56 31.13
N MET A 505 -6.72 36.87 31.49
CA MET A 505 -7.49 37.94 30.88
C MET A 505 -6.94 39.34 31.15
N ASP A 506 -6.08 39.50 32.17
CA ASP A 506 -5.35 40.75 32.42
C ASP A 506 -4.15 40.91 31.48
N ASN A 507 -3.67 39.79 30.90
CA ASN A 507 -2.66 39.77 29.85
C ASN A 507 -3.27 39.88 28.44
N LEU A 508 -4.59 40.05 28.29
CA LEU A 508 -5.26 40.11 26.98
C LEU A 508 -5.82 41.49 26.68
N GLN A 509 -5.72 41.89 25.41
CA GLN A 509 -6.35 43.11 24.88
C GLN A 509 -6.91 42.87 23.48
N ILE A 510 -7.97 43.58 23.12
CA ILE A 510 -8.61 43.48 21.81
C ILE A 510 -8.11 44.62 20.94
N MET A 511 -7.69 44.27 19.73
CA MET A 511 -7.12 45.23 18.78
C MET A 511 -7.78 45.10 17.42
N THR A 512 -7.79 46.19 16.68
CA THR A 512 -8.01 46.12 15.23
C THR A 512 -6.78 45.54 14.52
N PRO A 513 -6.96 44.89 13.36
CA PRO A 513 -5.85 44.38 12.56
C PRO A 513 -4.76 45.43 12.32
N LYS A 514 -5.16 46.65 11.97
CA LYS A 514 -4.25 47.77 11.73
C LYS A 514 -3.45 48.16 12.97
N SER A 515 -4.11 48.33 14.12
CA SER A 515 -3.42 48.71 15.37
C SER A 515 -2.47 47.61 15.86
N HIS A 516 -2.91 46.35 15.75
CA HIS A 516 -2.08 45.20 16.12
C HIS A 516 -0.78 45.15 15.28
N ILE A 517 -0.87 45.34 13.96
CA ILE A 517 0.31 45.42 13.08
C ILE A 517 1.22 46.60 13.47
N GLN A 518 0.64 47.76 13.73
CA GLN A 518 1.41 48.96 14.07
C GLN A 518 2.17 48.81 15.39
N THR A 519 1.61 48.11 16.38
CA THR A 519 2.25 47.89 17.68
C THR A 519 3.52 47.05 17.52
N HIS A 520 3.46 45.97 16.74
CA HIS A 520 4.62 45.15 16.39
C HIS A 520 5.62 45.84 15.45
N THR A 521 5.19 46.91 14.77
CA THR A 521 6.07 47.73 13.92
C THR A 521 6.75 48.86 14.72
N LYS A 522 6.06 49.51 15.66
CA LYS A 522 6.59 50.63 16.46
C LYS A 522 7.53 50.20 17.58
N ALA A 523 7.38 48.99 18.12
CA ALA A 523 8.41 48.35 18.97
C ALA A 523 9.77 48.17 18.24
N LYS A 524 9.88 48.52 16.95
CA LYS A 524 11.12 48.58 16.18
C LYS A 524 11.79 49.97 16.20
N GLY A 525 11.16 51.00 16.77
CA GLY A 525 11.58 52.41 16.60
C GLY A 525 12.07 53.15 17.85
N VAL A 526 12.00 52.58 19.05
CA VAL A 526 12.49 53.24 20.27
C VAL A 526 13.86 52.67 20.62
N LYS A 527 14.91 53.30 20.07
CA LYS A 527 16.18 53.45 20.78
C LYS A 527 16.08 54.77 21.54
N GLU A 528 16.18 54.72 22.87
CA GLU A 528 16.54 55.91 23.65
C GLU A 528 17.94 56.42 23.24
#